data_AF-A0A941ZZB2-F1
#
_entry.id   AF-A0A941ZZB2-F1
#
_cell.length_a   1.000
_cell.length_b   1.000
_cell.length_c   1.000
_cell.angle_alpha   90.00
_cell.angle_beta   90.00
_cell.angle_gamma   90.00
#
_symmetry.space_group_name_H-M   'P 1'
#
loop_
_entity.id
_entity.type
_entity.pdbx_description
1 polymer ?
#
loop_
_entity_poly.entity_id
_entity_poly.type
_entity_poly.pdbx_seq_one_letter_code
_entity_poly.pdbx_strand_id
1 'polypeptide(L)' 'MAEGKKPGKNLPIDTDDDHLEDSDANPSPTVNGSRVKFEIFGEEMIEKRVKASGNSGRVYLPPDWVGHKVKIIRID' A
#
# COMPACT_ATOMS: atom_id res chain seq x y z
N MET A 1 28.83 -14.11 -68.74
CA MET A 1 27.49 -13.77 -68.22
C MET A 1 27.54 -14.10 -66.73
N ALA A 2 27.87 -13.15 -65.86
CA ALA A 2 27.00 -12.13 -65.25
C ALA A 2 26.22 -12.67 -64.04
N GLU A 3 26.60 -12.16 -62.85
CA GLU A 3 25.85 -11.84 -61.61
C GLU A 3 24.88 -12.88 -60.98
N GLY A 4 24.72 -13.05 -59.66
CA GLY A 4 25.22 -12.31 -58.50
C GLY A 4 24.57 -12.79 -57.16
N LYS A 5 25.08 -12.22 -56.04
CA LYS A 5 24.39 -11.83 -54.77
C LYS A 5 24.05 -12.87 -53.66
N LYS A 6 24.66 -12.66 -52.47
CA LYS A 6 24.42 -13.27 -51.13
C LYS A 6 23.04 -12.87 -50.51
N PRO A 7 22.52 -13.53 -49.45
CA PRO A 7 22.83 -13.16 -48.03
C PRO A 7 22.87 -14.37 -47.04
N GLY A 8 23.69 -14.37 -45.97
CA GLY A 8 23.32 -14.02 -44.57
C GLY A 8 22.63 -15.20 -43.83
N LYS A 9 23.03 -15.72 -42.66
CA LYS A 9 23.38 -15.08 -41.38
C LYS A 9 24.05 -16.12 -40.46
N ASN A 10 25.21 -15.79 -39.89
CA ASN A 10 25.76 -16.45 -38.69
C ASN A 10 25.97 -15.36 -37.62
N LEU A 11 25.41 -15.53 -36.42
CA LEU A 11 25.75 -14.82 -35.17
C LEU A 11 24.92 -15.43 -34.02
N PRO A 12 25.23 -15.25 -32.71
CA PRO A 12 26.46 -14.79 -32.02
C PRO A 12 27.00 -15.89 -31.06
N ILE A 13 28.27 -15.98 -30.66
CA ILE A 13 28.99 -15.24 -29.58
C ILE A 13 28.21 -15.23 -28.25
N ASP A 14 28.40 -16.29 -27.46
CA ASP A 14 28.07 -16.30 -26.03
C ASP A 14 29.31 -15.81 -25.26
N THR A 15 29.43 -14.49 -25.13
CA THR A 15 30.31 -13.84 -24.16
C THR A 15 29.42 -13.30 -23.07
N ASP A 16 29.24 -14.05 -21.99
CA ASP A 16 28.65 -13.55 -20.74
C ASP A 16 29.79 -13.16 -19.80
N ASP A 17 30.41 -12.01 -20.10
CA ASP A 17 31.14 -11.17 -19.13
C ASP A 17 30.27 -9.93 -18.93
N ASP A 18 29.64 -9.80 -17.77
CA ASP A 18 29.23 -8.49 -17.27
C ASP A 18 29.08 -8.54 -15.74
N HIS A 19 30.16 -8.15 -15.09
CA HIS A 19 30.15 -7.69 -13.71
C HIS A 19 29.75 -6.22 -13.71
N LEU A 20 28.57 -5.90 -13.19
CA LEU A 20 28.28 -4.57 -12.66
C LEU A 20 27.50 -4.67 -11.35
N GLU A 21 28.25 -4.53 -10.27
CA GLU A 21 27.75 -4.17 -8.94
C GLU A 21 27.20 -2.73 -8.92
N ASP A 22 26.24 -2.55 -8.00
CA ASP A 22 25.78 -1.34 -7.34
C ASP A 22 25.05 -0.25 -8.13
N SER A 23 23.76 -0.11 -7.81
CA SER A 23 23.09 1.19 -7.80
C SER A 23 22.00 1.19 -6.73
N ASP A 24 22.31 1.88 -5.63
CA ASP A 24 21.43 2.34 -4.56
C ASP A 24 20.07 2.85 -5.06
N ALA A 25 19.09 1.95 -5.15
CA ALA A 25 17.68 2.33 -5.26
C ALA A 25 17.15 2.69 -3.86
N ASN A 26 17.44 3.93 -3.48
CA ASN A 26 16.84 4.72 -2.40
C ASN A 26 15.34 4.37 -2.16
N PRO A 27 14.89 4.36 -0.89
CA PRO A 27 13.73 3.61 -0.44
C PRO A 27 12.45 4.15 -1.07
N SER A 28 11.52 3.22 -1.34
CA SER A 28 10.09 3.52 -1.46
C SER A 28 9.74 4.61 -0.46
N PRO A 29 9.09 5.72 -0.85
CA PRO A 29 8.69 6.74 0.09
C PRO A 29 7.82 6.07 1.13
N THR A 30 8.38 5.86 2.32
CA THR A 30 7.62 5.64 3.54
C THR A 30 6.68 6.82 3.57
N VAL A 31 5.40 6.58 3.31
CA VAL A 31 4.35 7.55 3.59
C VAL A 31 4.45 7.72 5.10
N ASN A 32 5.28 8.68 5.51
CA ASN A 32 5.26 9.26 6.83
C ASN A 32 3.91 9.95 6.88
N GLY A 33 2.88 9.16 7.15
CA GLY A 33 1.52 9.61 7.34
C GLY A 33 1.62 10.75 8.33
N SER A 34 1.39 11.96 7.84
CA SER A 34 1.47 13.17 8.62
C SER A 34 0.74 12.89 9.93
N ARG A 35 1.44 12.88 11.06
CA ARG A 35 0.86 12.55 12.36
C ARG A 35 -0.20 13.60 12.66
N VAL A 36 -1.47 13.26 12.44
CA VAL A 36 -2.59 14.17 12.70
C VAL A 36 -2.92 14.08 14.19
N LYS A 37 -2.96 15.22 14.87
CA LYS A 37 -3.47 15.33 16.24
C LYS A 37 -4.95 15.66 16.17
N PHE A 38 -5.78 14.84 16.83
CA PHE A 38 -7.18 15.14 17.05
C PHE A 38 -7.38 15.59 18.51
N GLU A 39 -8.04 16.73 18.70
CA GLU A 39 -8.54 17.18 20.01
C GLU A 39 -10.05 17.02 20.00
N ILE A 40 -10.56 16.18 20.91
CA ILE A 40 -11.98 15.85 21.01
C ILE A 40 -12.43 16.14 22.43
N PHE A 41 -13.51 16.91 22.56
CA PHE A 41 -14.22 17.11 23.82
C PHE A 41 -15.41 16.15 23.86
N GLY A 42 -15.51 15.37 24.92
CA GLY A 42 -16.59 14.42 25.14
C GLY A 42 -16.65 14.04 26.62
N GLU A 43 -17.79 13.50 27.04
CA GLU A 43 -17.99 13.07 28.43
C GLU A 43 -17.29 11.73 28.71
N GLU A 44 -17.30 10.82 27.73
CA GLU A 44 -16.76 9.47 27.88
C GLU A 44 -16.11 8.97 26.56
N MET A 45 -15.02 8.21 26.67
CA MET A 45 -14.31 7.57 25.55
C MET A 45 -14.24 6.06 25.76
N ILE A 46 -14.70 5.29 24.78
CA ILE A 46 -14.66 3.83 24.80
C ILE A 46 -13.98 3.32 23.52
N GLU A 47 -13.01 2.42 23.67
CA GLU A 47 -12.43 1.68 22.55
C GLU A 47 -13.13 0.33 22.37
N LYS A 48 -13.61 0.07 21.15
CA LYS A 48 -14.22 -1.20 20.76
C LYS A 48 -13.72 -1.63 19.39
N ARG A 49 -13.47 -2.92 19.25
CA ARG A 49 -13.14 -3.51 17.95
C ARG A 49 -14.41 -3.73 17.13
N VAL A 50 -14.38 -3.27 15.88
CA VAL A 50 -15.48 -3.49 14.93
C VAL A 50 -15.64 -4.99 14.66
N LYS A 51 -16.88 -5.48 14.73
CA LYS A 51 -17.24 -6.86 14.38
C LYS A 51 -17.92 -6.90 13.02
N ALA A 52 -17.66 -7.94 12.23
CA ALA A 52 -18.31 -8.13 10.95
C ALA A 52 -19.82 -8.37 11.11
N SER A 53 -20.61 -7.79 10.22
CA SER A 53 -22.04 -8.01 10.12
C SER A 53 -22.49 -7.82 8.67
N GLY A 54 -22.59 -8.91 7.92
CA GLY A 54 -22.89 -8.85 6.49
C GLY A 54 -21.86 -8.00 5.77
N ASN A 55 -22.31 -7.00 5.02
CA ASN A 55 -21.45 -6.08 4.25
C ASN A 55 -20.98 -4.85 5.05
N SER A 56 -21.13 -4.87 6.38
CA SER A 56 -20.79 -3.73 7.24
C SER A 56 -20.15 -4.17 8.56
N GLY A 57 -19.59 -3.21 9.29
CA GLY A 57 -19.10 -3.38 10.65
C GLY A 57 -20.11 -2.93 11.69
N ARG A 58 -20.25 -3.67 12.78
CA ARG A 58 -21.05 -3.27 13.95
C ARG A 58 -20.15 -3.02 15.16
N VAL A 59 -20.49 -1.99 15.92
CA VAL A 59 -19.94 -1.70 17.24
C VAL A 59 -21.11 -1.64 18.21
N TYR A 60 -21.05 -2.42 19.29
CA TYR A 60 -22.05 -2.37 20.36
C TYR A 60 -21.58 -1.36 21.41
N LEU A 61 -22.42 -0.36 21.64
CA LEU A 61 -22.22 0.69 22.64
C LEU A 61 -23.05 0.38 23.90
N PRO A 62 -22.72 0.98 25.05
CA PRO A 62 -23.53 0.86 26.26
C PRO A 62 -25.02 1.21 26.02
N PRO A 63 -25.97 0.52 26.67
CA PRO A 63 -27.40 0.71 26.43
C PRO A 63 -27.92 2.08 26.89
N ASP A 64 -27.27 2.69 27.88
CA ASP A 64 -27.51 4.05 28.35
C ASP A 64 -27.19 5.11 27.29
N TRP A 65 -26.36 4.80 26.29
CA TRP A 65 -26.09 5.69 25.16
C TRP A 65 -27.19 5.66 24.08
N VAL A 66 -28.21 4.81 24.22
CA VAL A 66 -29.36 4.81 23.30
C VAL A 66 -30.03 6.19 23.31
N GLY A 67 -30.21 6.78 22.12
CA GLY A 67 -30.76 8.13 21.96
C GLY A 67 -29.73 9.27 22.03
N HIS A 68 -28.47 8.98 22.39
CA HIS A 68 -27.40 9.96 22.42
C HIS A 68 -26.68 10.09 21.07
N LYS A 69 -26.05 11.25 20.84
CA LYS A 69 -25.28 11.52 19.62
C LYS A 69 -23.83 11.10 19.79
N VAL A 70 -23.39 10.09 19.05
CA VAL A 70 -22.04 9.51 19.15
C VAL A 70 -21.19 9.89 17.94
N LYS A 71 -19.89 10.15 18.16
CA LYS A 71 -18.88 10.28 17.10
C LYS A 71 -17.92 9.11 17.18
N ILE A 72 -17.57 8.52 16.04
CA ILE A 72 -16.63 7.40 15.93
C ILE A 72 -15.40 7.89 15.17
N ILE A 73 -14.21 7.54 15.67
CA ILE A 73 -12.94 7.86 15.05
C ILE A 73 -12.19 6.55 14.83
N ARG A 74 -11.80 6.30 13.58
CA ARG A 74 -10.96 5.15 13.22
C ARG A 74 -9.51 5.48 13.60
N ILE A 75 -8.82 4.54 14.26
CA ILE A 75 -7.47 4.74 14.81
C ILE A 75 -6.41 3.81 14.20
N ASP A 76 -6.82 2.92 13.30
CA ASP A 76 -5.96 1.98 12.57
C ASP A 76 -5.60 2.46 11.15
#